data_AF-A0A7S4K3A0-F1
#
_entry.id   AF-A0A7S4K3A0-F1
#
_cell.length_a   1.000
_cell.length_b   1.000
_cell.length_c   1.000
_cell.angle_alpha   90.00
_cell.angle_beta   90.00
_cell.angle_gamma   90.00
#
_symmetry.space_group_name_H-M   'P 1'
#
loop_
_entity.id
_entity.type
_entity.pdbx_description
1 polymer ?
#
loop_
_entity_poly.entity_id
_entity_poly.type
_entity_poly.pdbx_seq_one_letter_code
_entity_poly.pdbx_strand_id
1 'polypeptide(L)'
;LASDRPLQMPQCEGGGGGGELELEQEQRIETRVEMLVLSAFVGIVIGDVLWLFALQELGAKLLILLDAVKPLAAAAMSWFLLGESVGPFLLLAIVVTMSGVLMVATEEQRGDGGQDE
;
A
#
# COMPACT_ATOMS: atom_id res chain seq x y z
N LEU A 1 -6.52 -56.75 5.91
CA LEU A 1 -6.77 -55.97 7.14
C LEU A 1 -6.82 -54.49 6.76
N ALA A 2 -7.99 -53.87 6.95
CA ALA A 2 -8.23 -52.44 7.11
C ALA A 2 -7.81 -51.48 5.97
N SER A 3 -8.49 -51.61 4.82
CA SER A 3 -9.13 -50.44 4.19
C SER A 3 -10.36 -50.06 5.05
N ASP A 4 -10.79 -48.82 4.96
CA ASP A 4 -12.02 -48.26 5.55
C ASP A 4 -11.98 -47.80 7.03
N ARG A 5 -11.74 -46.49 7.20
CA ARG A 5 -12.52 -45.66 8.13
C ARG A 5 -12.66 -44.24 7.58
N PRO A 6 -13.89 -43.71 7.42
CA PRO A 6 -14.13 -42.33 7.04
C PRO A 6 -13.86 -41.41 8.23
N LEU A 7 -12.93 -40.46 8.07
CA LEU A 7 -12.81 -39.30 8.97
C LEU A 7 -13.84 -38.25 8.54
N GLN A 8 -15.08 -38.50 8.93
CA GLN A 8 -16.05 -37.43 9.14
C GLN A 8 -15.58 -36.62 10.36
N MET A 9 -15.54 -35.29 10.24
CA MET A 9 -15.72 -34.23 11.27
C MET A 9 -15.03 -32.93 10.80
N PRO A 10 -15.45 -31.72 11.21
CA PRO A 10 -16.76 -31.26 11.68
C PRO A 10 -17.37 -30.20 10.73
N GLN A 11 -18.70 -30.06 10.81
CA GLN A 11 -19.39 -28.82 10.43
C GLN A 11 -18.92 -27.70 11.37
N CYS A 12 -18.30 -26.66 10.83
CA CYS A 12 -18.28 -25.35 11.47
C CYS A 12 -19.41 -24.52 10.88
N GLU A 13 -20.63 -24.77 11.37
CA GLU A 13 -21.64 -23.73 11.45
C GLU A 13 -21.13 -22.62 12.37
N GLY A 14 -21.33 -21.37 11.96
CA GLY A 14 -21.47 -20.28 12.91
C GLY A 14 -20.52 -19.12 12.72
N GLY A 15 -21.09 -18.03 12.21
CA GLY A 15 -20.84 -16.73 12.83
C GLY A 15 -19.93 -15.78 12.09
N GLY A 16 -19.96 -15.76 10.76
CA GLY A 16 -19.49 -14.62 9.98
C GLY A 16 -20.46 -13.45 10.11
N GLY A 17 -20.51 -12.81 11.28
CA GLY A 17 -21.11 -11.48 11.48
C GLY A 17 -20.27 -10.42 10.76
N GLY A 18 -20.19 -10.51 9.44
CA GLY A 18 -19.64 -9.47 8.58
C GLY A 18 -20.73 -8.45 8.35
N GLY A 19 -20.59 -7.30 8.99
CA GLY A 19 -21.54 -6.19 8.92
C GLY A 19 -21.99 -5.93 7.49
N GLU A 20 -23.29 -6.12 7.30
CA GLU A 20 -24.20 -5.42 6.40
C GLU A 20 -23.53 -4.26 5.64
N LEU A 21 -22.92 -4.55 4.49
CA LEU A 21 -22.62 -3.62 3.38
C LEU A 21 -22.11 -4.39 2.14
N GLU A 22 -22.48 -5.66 1.98
CA GLU A 22 -22.34 -6.41 0.71
C GLU A 22 -23.60 -6.21 -0.15
N LEU A 23 -23.96 -4.95 -0.38
CA LEU A 23 -25.01 -4.64 -1.33
C LEU A 23 -24.53 -5.02 -2.74
N GLU A 24 -25.23 -6.02 -3.30
CA GLU A 24 -25.46 -6.16 -4.74
C GLU A 24 -24.25 -6.49 -5.63
N GLN A 25 -23.57 -7.60 -5.29
CA GLN A 25 -22.48 -8.15 -6.09
C GLN A 25 -22.91 -9.21 -7.14
N GLU A 26 -24.16 -9.25 -7.64
CA GLU A 26 -24.49 -10.12 -8.79
C GLU A 26 -25.58 -9.61 -9.76
N GLN A 27 -25.35 -8.52 -10.51
CA GLN A 27 -26.19 -8.24 -11.70
C GLN A 27 -25.53 -7.43 -12.83
N ARG A 28 -24.25 -7.04 -12.66
CA ARG A 28 -23.77 -5.71 -13.06
C ARG A 28 -22.43 -5.78 -13.81
N ILE A 29 -22.08 -6.79 -14.63
CA ILE A 29 -20.67 -6.91 -15.12
C ILE A 29 -20.27 -5.85 -16.16
N GLU A 30 -21.03 -5.58 -17.24
CA GLU A 30 -20.67 -4.50 -18.19
C GLU A 30 -20.65 -3.12 -17.52
N THR A 31 -21.65 -2.79 -16.70
CA THR A 31 -21.65 -1.54 -15.92
C THR A 31 -20.62 -1.54 -14.77
N ARG A 32 -20.20 -2.71 -14.24
CA ARG A 32 -19.13 -2.82 -13.23
C ARG A 32 -17.79 -2.51 -13.87
N VAL A 33 -17.46 -3.08 -15.03
CA VAL A 33 -16.19 -2.76 -15.68
C VAL A 33 -16.16 -1.27 -16.01
N GLU A 34 -17.27 -0.69 -16.45
CA GLU A 34 -17.38 0.76 -16.61
C GLU A 34 -17.15 1.52 -15.29
N MET A 35 -17.74 1.11 -14.17
CA MET A 35 -17.48 1.74 -12.86
C MET A 35 -16.05 1.53 -12.35
N LEU A 36 -15.46 0.37 -12.59
CA LEU A 36 -14.07 0.04 -12.26
C LEU A 36 -13.10 0.86 -13.12
N VAL A 37 -13.36 0.97 -14.42
CA VAL A 37 -12.58 1.77 -15.36
C VAL A 37 -12.74 3.24 -15.04
N LEU A 38 -13.94 3.74 -14.75
CA LEU A 38 -14.15 5.13 -14.31
C LEU A 38 -13.44 5.41 -12.98
N SER A 39 -13.53 4.51 -12.01
CA SER A 39 -12.86 4.65 -10.71
C SER A 39 -11.33 4.60 -10.85
N ALA A 40 -10.80 3.65 -11.61
CA ALA A 40 -9.37 3.53 -11.89
C ALA A 40 -8.86 4.70 -12.73
N PHE A 41 -9.62 5.15 -13.72
CA PHE A 41 -9.29 6.29 -14.56
C PHE A 41 -9.27 7.57 -13.74
N VAL A 42 -10.29 7.83 -12.91
CA VAL A 42 -10.32 9.02 -12.05
C VAL A 42 -9.17 8.96 -11.03
N GLY A 43 -8.93 7.81 -10.40
CA GLY A 43 -7.84 7.64 -9.45
C GLY A 43 -6.45 7.84 -10.07
N ILE A 44 -6.19 7.21 -11.22
CA ILE A 44 -4.93 7.34 -11.94
C ILE A 44 -4.76 8.75 -12.49
N VAL A 45 -5.76 9.29 -13.19
CA VAL A 45 -5.64 10.63 -13.81
C VAL A 45 -5.43 11.70 -12.75
N ILE A 46 -6.19 11.69 -11.65
CA ILE A 46 -5.99 12.66 -10.57
C ILE A 46 -4.62 12.44 -9.91
N GLY A 47 -4.23 11.18 -9.66
CA GLY A 47 -2.95 10.84 -9.05
C GLY A 47 -1.76 11.31 -9.91
N ASP A 48 -1.76 10.98 -11.20
CA ASP A 48 -0.72 11.36 -12.15
C ASP A 48 -0.69 12.88 -12.37
N VAL A 49 -1.84 13.54 -12.50
CA VAL A 49 -1.87 15.01 -12.63
C VAL A 49 -1.30 15.68 -11.39
N LEU A 50 -1.65 15.20 -10.19
CA LEU A 50 -1.11 15.74 -8.94
C LEU A 50 0.40 15.47 -8.81
N TRP A 51 0.86 14.29 -9.24
CA TRP A 51 2.28 13.95 -9.26
C TRP A 51 3.06 14.83 -10.24
N LEU A 52 2.53 15.06 -11.44
CA LEU A 52 3.13 15.97 -12.43
C LEU A 52 3.08 17.43 -11.98
N PHE A 53 2.03 17.84 -11.28
CA PHE A 53 1.94 19.16 -10.68
C PHE A 53 3.00 19.34 -9.59
N ALA A 54 3.15 18.35 -8.71
CA ALA A 54 4.21 18.33 -7.71
C ALA A 54 5.61 18.29 -8.36
N LEU A 55 5.77 17.60 -9.50
CA LEU A 55 7.00 17.60 -10.29
C LEU A 55 7.37 18.99 -10.80
N GLN A 56 6.39 19.77 -11.25
CA GLN A 56 6.60 21.12 -11.75
C GLN A 56 6.90 22.12 -10.63
N GLU A 57 6.22 21.99 -9.49
CA GLU A 57 6.33 22.93 -8.38
C GLU A 57 7.57 22.67 -7.51
N LEU A 58 7.83 21.41 -7.14
CA LEU A 58 8.94 21.02 -6.27
C LEU A 58 10.21 20.60 -7.03
N GLY A 59 10.09 20.32 -8.33
CA GLY A 59 11.16 19.81 -9.17
C GLY A 59 11.36 18.29 -9.04
N ALA A 60 12.09 17.71 -10.00
CA ALA A 60 12.31 16.26 -10.11
C ALA A 60 13.05 15.65 -8.90
N LYS A 61 13.97 16.41 -8.31
CA LYS A 61 14.85 15.92 -7.24
C LYS A 61 14.05 15.61 -5.96
N LEU A 62 13.27 16.56 -5.47
CA LEU A 62 12.46 16.38 -4.26
C LEU A 62 11.32 15.37 -4.46
N LEU A 63 10.76 15.30 -5.67
CA LEU A 63 9.71 14.34 -5.98
C LEU A 63 10.19 12.89 -5.93
N ILE A 64 11.43 12.60 -6.38
CA ILE A 64 12.02 11.26 -6.28
C ILE A 64 12.22 10.84 -4.82
N LEU A 65 12.63 11.78 -3.94
CA LEU A 65 12.68 11.51 -2.50
C LEU A 65 11.30 11.18 -1.93
N LEU A 66 10.28 11.97 -2.27
CA LEU A 66 8.89 11.73 -1.87
C LEU A 66 8.39 10.37 -2.36
N ASP A 67 8.74 9.97 -3.58
CA ASP A 67 8.34 8.68 -4.14
C ASP A 67 9.02 7.51 -3.42
N ALA A 68 10.26 7.68 -2.95
CA ALA A 68 10.96 6.69 -2.13
C ALA A 68 10.29 6.46 -0.75
N VAL A 69 9.45 7.40 -0.27
CA VAL A 69 8.67 7.23 0.96
C VAL A 69 7.43 6.35 0.75
N LYS A 70 6.88 6.26 -0.47
CA LYS A 70 5.70 5.42 -0.76
C LYS A 70 5.87 3.95 -0.33
N PRO A 71 6.94 3.21 -0.69
CA PRO A 71 7.10 1.83 -0.25
C PRO A 71 7.28 1.71 1.26
N LEU A 72 7.84 2.71 1.93
CA LEU A 72 7.93 2.74 3.39
C LEU A 72 6.55 2.88 4.04
N ALA A 73 5.71 3.78 3.51
CA ALA A 73 4.32 3.92 3.94
C ALA A 73 3.51 2.64 3.65
N ALA A 74 3.74 1.99 2.52
CA ALA A 74 3.12 0.71 2.18
C ALA A 74 3.56 -0.40 3.14
N ALA A 75 4.85 -0.46 3.51
CA ALA A 75 5.36 -1.40 4.51
C ALA A 75 4.76 -1.15 5.90
N ALA A 76 4.62 0.11 6.31
CA ALA A 76 3.99 0.49 7.56
C ALA A 76 2.49 0.11 7.59
N MET A 77 1.76 0.38 6.49
CA MET A 77 0.37 -0.06 6.35
C MET A 77 0.25 -1.58 6.29
N SER A 78 1.19 -2.27 5.64
CA SER A 78 1.22 -3.74 5.59
C SER A 78 1.38 -4.34 6.97
N TRP A 79 2.22 -3.75 7.84
CA TRP A 79 2.31 -4.20 9.23
C TRP A 79 0.98 -4.04 9.95
N PHE A 80 0.35 -2.88 9.80
CA PHE A 80 -0.92 -2.58 10.46
C PHE A 80 -2.08 -3.47 9.97
N LEU A 81 -2.13 -3.79 8.67
CA LEU A 81 -3.19 -4.62 8.07
C LEU A 81 -3.07 -6.11 8.40
N LEU A 82 -1.85 -6.65 8.54
CA LEU A 82 -1.64 -8.10 8.61
C LEU A 82 -1.81 -8.67 10.03
N GLY A 83 -1.76 -7.83 11.09
CA GLY A 83 -2.10 -8.21 12.46
C GLY A 83 -1.24 -9.30 13.12
N GLU A 84 -0.30 -9.92 12.39
CA GLU A 84 0.66 -10.88 12.91
C GLU A 84 1.87 -10.18 13.55
N SER A 85 2.41 -10.81 14.60
CA SER A 85 3.59 -10.31 15.30
C SER A 85 4.75 -10.21 14.32
N VAL A 86 5.20 -8.99 14.08
CA VAL A 86 6.27 -8.69 13.14
C VAL A 86 7.51 -9.47 13.47
N GLY A 87 7.90 -10.33 12.52
CA GLY A 87 9.16 -11.04 12.62
C GLY A 87 10.30 -10.05 12.84
N PRO A 88 11.33 -10.42 13.61
CA PRO A 88 12.47 -9.53 13.91
C PRO A 88 13.17 -9.01 12.64
N PHE A 89 13.02 -9.71 11.52
CA PHE A 89 13.49 -9.29 10.21
C PHE A 89 12.77 -8.05 9.65
N LEU A 90 11.47 -7.88 9.89
CA LEU A 90 10.75 -6.67 9.43
C LEU A 90 11.22 -5.44 10.21
N LEU A 91 11.49 -5.62 11.51
CA LEU A 91 12.02 -4.55 12.36
C LEU A 91 13.39 -4.09 11.84
N LEU A 92 14.24 -5.02 11.40
CA LEU A 92 15.50 -4.71 10.73
C LEU A 92 15.27 -3.96 9.41
N ALA A 93 14.33 -4.43 8.58
CA ALA A 93 14.00 -3.80 7.30
C ALA A 93 13.50 -2.36 7.48
N ILE A 94 12.68 -2.09 8.49
CA ILE A 94 12.18 -0.74 8.81
C ILE A 94 13.36 0.17 9.20
N VAL A 95 14.25 -0.28 10.09
CA VAL A 95 15.42 0.51 10.51
C VAL A 95 16.35 0.80 9.33
N VAL A 96 16.63 -0.19 8.49
CA VAL A 96 17.47 -0.03 7.29
C VAL A 96 16.83 0.92 6.27
N THR A 97 15.51 0.82 6.06
CA THR A 97 14.81 1.72 5.13
C THR A 97 14.80 3.15 5.68
N MET A 98 14.51 3.31 6.97
CA MET A 98 14.47 4.62 7.62
C MET A 98 15.86 5.28 7.61
N SER A 99 16.94 4.53 7.82
CA SER A 99 18.30 5.07 7.77
C SER A 99 18.70 5.50 6.35
N GLY A 100 18.37 4.70 5.32
CA GLY A 100 18.61 5.06 3.92
C GLY A 100 17.85 6.32 3.52
N VAL A 101 16.57 6.42 3.87
CA VAL A 101 15.75 7.62 3.60
C VAL A 101 16.32 8.85 4.32
N LEU A 102 16.71 8.71 5.59
CA LEU A 102 17.26 9.83 6.36
C LEU A 102 18.61 10.32 5.80
N MET A 103 19.46 9.40 5.35
CA MET A 103 20.74 9.72 4.71
C MET A 103 20.53 10.55 3.44
N VAL A 104 19.67 10.08 2.54
CA VAL A 104 19.34 10.79 1.29
C VAL A 104 18.68 12.15 1.57
N ALA A 105 17.76 12.22 2.54
CA ALA A 105 17.11 13.46 2.95
C ALA A 105 18.10 14.50 3.53
N THR A 106 19.20 14.04 4.14
CA THR A 106 20.23 14.94 4.69
C THR A 106 21.19 15.45 3.61
N GLU A 107 21.52 14.63 2.61
CA GLU A 107 22.30 15.06 1.44
C GLU A 107 21.57 16.13 0.62
N GLU A 108 20.25 16.07 0.55
CA GLU A 108 19.44 17.07 -0.14
C GLU A 108 19.58 18.47 0.48
N GLN A 109 19.48 18.58 1.82
CA GLN A 109 19.58 19.85 2.54
C GLN A 109 20.98 20.47 2.46
N ARG A 110 22.01 19.64 2.29
CA ARG A 110 23.40 20.11 2.16
C ARG A 110 23.71 20.65 0.75
N GLY A 111 22.83 20.41 -0.23
CA GLY A 111 22.95 20.91 -1.59
C GLY A 111 22.37 22.31 -1.85
N ASP A 112 21.66 22.91 -0.88
CA ASP A 112 20.98 24.21 -1.03
C ASP A 112 21.60 25.33 -0.15
N GLY A 113 22.62 25.01 0.67
CA GLY A 113 23.26 25.96 1.60
C GLY A 113 24.50 26.67 1.04
N GLY A 114 24.50 27.09 -0.22
CA GLY A 114 25.69 27.64 -0.90
C GLY A 114 25.42 28.82 -1.82
N GLN A 115 24.53 29.74 -1.43
CA GLN A 115 24.40 31.05 -2.09
C GLN A 115 24.42 32.15 -1.02
N ASP A 116 25.59 32.29 -0.40
CA ASP A 116 26.04 33.57 0.13
C ASP A 116 26.96 34.17 -0.95
N GLU A 117 26.48 35.14 -1.72
CA GLU A 117 27.27 36.25 -2.31
C GLU A 117 26.35 37.28 -3.01
#